data_AF-A0A9J7LZ99-F1
#
_entry.id   AF-A0A9J7LZ99-F1
#
_cell.length_a   1.000
_cell.length_b   1.000
_cell.length_c   1.000
_cell.angle_alpha   90.00
_cell.angle_beta   90.00
_cell.angle_gamma   90.00
#
_symmetry.space_group_name_H-M   'P 1'
#
loop_
_entity.id
_entity.type
_entity.pdbx_description
1 polymer ?
#
loop_
_entity_poly.entity_id
_entity_poly.type
_entity_poly.pdbx_seq_one_letter_code
_entity_poly.pdbx_strand_id
1 'polypeptide(L)'
;MAAEEGRRTRQDLYLEISRELTDEEVCDIRTYIGGSKVLPAGSIQRATAQEMFNKLERKGVSKKGDLSFLAKVMESIDRQDFADAANEIAEQEREALVKGKAKQDDNRKPSSGD
;
A
#
# COMPACT_ATOMS: atom_id res chain seq x y z
N MET A 1 12.10 1.85 -22.90
CA MET A 1 11.98 0.73 -21.96
C MET A 1 10.51 0.66 -21.59
N ALA A 2 9.79 -0.34 -22.07
CA ALA A 2 8.33 -0.38 -22.06
C ALA A 2 7.85 -1.61 -21.26
N ALA A 3 6.91 -1.36 -20.35
CA ALA A 3 5.90 -2.25 -19.81
C ALA A 3 6.32 -3.70 -19.49
N GLU A 4 6.73 -3.95 -18.25
CA GLU A 4 6.39 -5.22 -17.61
C GLU A 4 5.07 -5.03 -16.86
N GLU A 5 3.98 -5.36 -17.57
CA GLU A 5 2.65 -5.58 -17.00
C GLU A 5 2.64 -6.91 -16.25
N GLY A 6 3.41 -6.98 -15.17
CA GLY A 6 3.43 -8.08 -14.23
C GLY A 6 2.92 -7.56 -12.89
N ARG A 7 1.60 -7.60 -12.66
CA ARG A 7 0.91 -7.22 -11.40
C ARG A 7 1.79 -6.37 -10.48
N ARG A 8 1.86 -5.05 -10.71
CA ARG A 8 2.61 -4.15 -9.82
C ARG A 8 2.16 -4.40 -8.38
N THR A 9 3.06 -4.94 -7.58
CA THR A 9 2.76 -5.21 -6.18
C THR A 9 3.08 -3.97 -5.36
N ARG A 10 2.44 -3.79 -4.21
CA ARG A 10 2.78 -2.71 -3.27
C ARG A 10 4.28 -2.61 -2.95
N GLN A 11 4.99 -3.74 -2.93
CA GLN A 11 6.43 -3.77 -2.67
C GLN A 11 7.25 -3.21 -3.84
N ASP A 12 6.80 -3.46 -5.06
CA ASP A 12 7.40 -2.90 -6.27
C ASP A 12 7.25 -1.37 -6.28
N LEU A 13 6.04 -0.90 -5.97
CA LEU A 13 5.77 0.53 -5.80
C LEU A 13 6.66 1.16 -4.72
N TYR A 14 6.83 0.51 -3.56
CA TYR A 14 7.73 1.04 -2.51
C TYR A 14 9.19 1.12 -2.95
N LEU A 15 9.62 0.20 -3.80
CA LEU A 15 10.99 0.15 -4.29
C LEU A 15 11.22 1.21 -5.37
N GLU A 16 10.24 1.44 -6.24
CA GLU A 16 10.24 2.52 -7.24
C GLU A 16 10.21 3.89 -6.55
N ILE A 17 9.31 4.10 -5.60
CA ILE A 17 9.28 5.28 -4.72
C ILE A 17 10.65 5.47 -4.05
N SER A 18 11.24 4.44 -3.45
CA SER A 18 12.55 4.60 -2.79
C SER A 18 13.71 4.90 -3.73
N ARG A 19 13.57 4.70 -5.05
CA ARG A 19 14.59 5.03 -6.06
C ARG A 19 14.38 6.43 -6.66
N GLU A 20 13.12 6.81 -6.82
CA GLU A 20 12.71 8.05 -7.46
C GLU A 20 12.51 9.22 -6.48
N LEU A 21 12.38 8.93 -5.18
CA LEU A 21 12.35 9.96 -4.15
C LEU A 21 13.74 10.44 -3.81
N THR A 22 13.86 11.75 -3.73
CA THR A 22 15.03 12.47 -3.24
C THR A 22 15.10 12.44 -1.71
N ASP A 23 16.29 12.71 -1.16
CA ASP A 23 16.50 12.81 0.28
C ASP A 23 15.59 13.86 0.96
N GLU A 24 15.22 14.92 0.23
CA GLU A 24 14.29 15.96 0.68
C GLU A 24 12.88 15.38 0.83
N GLU A 25 12.35 14.71 -0.20
CA GLU A 25 11.03 14.06 -0.14
C GLU A 25 10.98 13.00 0.98
N VAL A 26 12.06 12.23 1.17
CA VAL A 26 12.14 11.26 2.28
C VAL A 26 12.12 11.95 3.64
N CYS A 27 12.72 13.14 3.75
CA CYS A 27 12.70 13.95 4.97
C CYS A 27 11.28 14.47 5.27
N ASP A 28 10.55 14.94 4.27
CA ASP A 28 9.16 15.36 4.39
C ASP A 28 8.26 14.20 4.82
N ILE A 29 8.39 13.03 4.19
CA ILE A 29 7.67 11.82 4.58
C ILE A 29 7.95 11.46 6.04
N ARG A 30 9.22 11.50 6.45
CA ARG A 30 9.62 11.21 7.82
C ARG A 30 8.98 12.19 8.81
N THR A 31 8.96 13.46 8.47
CA THR A 31 8.34 14.52 9.28
C THR A 31 6.84 14.31 9.39
N TYR A 32 6.17 13.96 8.28
CA TYR A 32 4.74 13.69 8.23
C TYR A 32 4.35 12.45 9.06
N ILE A 33 5.06 11.33 8.87
CA ILE A 33 4.81 10.08 9.61
C ILE A 33 5.11 10.26 11.10
N GLY A 34 6.23 10.93 11.42
CA GLY A 34 6.63 11.24 12.79
C GLY A 34 5.63 12.17 13.48
N GLY A 35 5.16 13.20 12.78
CA GLY A 35 4.16 14.16 13.24
C GLY A 35 2.79 13.53 13.47
N SER A 36 2.40 12.59 12.61
CA SER A 36 1.14 11.83 12.76
C SER A 36 1.16 10.83 13.93
N LYS A 37 2.29 10.71 14.66
CA LYS A 37 2.53 9.75 15.76
C LYS A 37 2.26 8.28 15.37
N VAL A 38 2.26 8.01 14.07
CA VAL A 38 1.97 6.69 13.54
C VAL A 38 3.15 5.76 13.77
N LEU A 39 4.38 6.25 13.64
CA LEU A 39 5.60 5.51 13.99
C LEU A 39 6.46 6.35 14.95
N PRO A 40 7.19 5.70 15.87
CA PRO A 40 8.13 6.41 16.72
C PRO A 40 9.24 7.02 15.86
N ALA A 41 9.48 8.32 16.02
CA ALA A 41 10.45 9.08 15.23
C ALA A 41 11.84 8.41 15.19
N GLY A 42 12.30 7.87 16.32
CA GLY A 42 13.58 7.16 16.40
C GLY A 42 13.68 5.91 15.50
N SER A 43 12.56 5.27 15.16
CA SER A 43 12.55 4.10 14.25
C SER A 43 12.50 4.47 12.77
N ILE A 44 12.11 5.69 12.44
CA ILE A 44 12.03 6.18 11.05
C ILE A 44 13.18 7.13 10.71
N GLN A 45 13.92 7.63 11.72
CA GLN A 45 15.06 8.56 11.57
C GLN A 45 16.24 8.01 10.77
N ARG A 46 16.36 6.69 10.61
CA ARG A 46 17.37 6.06 9.74
C ARG A 46 16.77 5.16 8.68
N ALA A 47 15.44 5.10 8.63
CA ALA A 47 14.72 4.28 7.67
C ALA A 47 14.68 4.99 6.31
N THR A 48 14.74 4.20 5.25
CA THR A 48 14.41 4.63 3.89
C THR A 48 12.89 4.72 3.71
N ALA A 49 12.41 5.37 2.64
CA ALA A 49 10.99 5.42 2.31
C ALA A 49 10.36 4.02 2.30
N GLN A 50 11.01 3.06 1.63
CA GLN A 50 10.56 1.65 1.60
C GLN A 50 10.44 1.03 3.00
N GLU A 51 11.41 1.24 3.89
CA GLU A 51 11.36 0.72 5.25
C GLU A 51 10.25 1.37 6.09
N MET A 52 10.02 2.68 5.91
CA MET A 52 8.93 3.38 6.58
C MET A 52 7.57 2.78 6.18
N PHE A 53 7.33 2.56 4.90
CA PHE A 53 6.09 1.96 4.42
C PHE A 53 5.92 0.50 4.89
N ASN A 54 6.98 -0.31 4.85
CA ASN A 54 6.94 -1.65 5.43
C ASN A 54 6.57 -1.65 6.93
N LYS A 55 7.07 -0.67 7.69
CA LYS A 55 6.71 -0.52 9.12
C LYS A 55 5.25 -0.10 9.30
N LEU A 56 4.74 0.79 8.44
CA LEU A 56 3.33 1.21 8.45
C LEU A 56 2.39 0.03 8.18
N GLU A 57 2.74 -0.82 7.22
CA GLU A 57 2.01 -2.06 6.93
C GLU A 57 2.02 -3.01 8.13
N ARG A 58 3.20 -3.25 8.73
CA ARG A 58 3.32 -4.11 9.93
C ARG A 58 2.51 -3.61 11.11
N LYS A 59 2.30 -2.28 11.21
CA LYS A 59 1.47 -1.67 12.25
C LYS A 59 -0.03 -1.73 11.93
N GLY A 60 -0.40 -2.15 10.72
CA GLY A 60 -1.78 -2.24 10.26
C GLY A 60 -2.40 -0.90 9.87
N VAL A 61 -1.57 0.12 9.62
CA VAL A 61 -2.00 1.45 9.16
C VAL A 61 -2.34 1.39 7.69
N SER A 62 -1.53 0.67 6.91
CA SER A 62 -1.81 0.31 5.53
C SER A 62 -2.13 -1.17 5.48
N LYS A 63 -3.39 -1.50 5.20
CA LYS A 63 -3.87 -2.88 5.14
C LYS A 63 -3.98 -3.31 3.68
N LYS A 64 -4.08 -4.62 3.45
CA LYS A 64 -4.40 -5.14 2.11
C LYS A 64 -5.72 -4.55 1.62
N GLY A 65 -5.69 -3.97 0.43
CA GLY A 65 -6.83 -3.25 -0.16
C GLY A 65 -7.06 -1.83 0.37
N ASP A 66 -6.17 -1.29 1.22
CA ASP A 66 -6.23 0.10 1.66
C ASP A 66 -4.82 0.72 1.75
N LEU A 67 -4.46 1.43 0.68
CA LEU A 67 -3.23 2.22 0.55
C LEU A 67 -3.51 3.73 0.62
N SER A 68 -4.66 4.13 1.16
CA SER A 68 -5.09 5.54 1.24
C SER A 68 -4.07 6.40 1.99
N PHE A 69 -3.39 5.82 2.99
CA PHE A 69 -2.34 6.51 3.74
C PHE A 69 -1.10 6.76 2.87
N LEU A 70 -0.70 5.79 2.04
CA LEU A 70 0.41 5.94 1.10
C LEU A 70 0.11 7.06 0.10
N ALA A 71 -1.09 7.05 -0.49
CA ALA A 71 -1.52 8.07 -1.44
C ALA A 71 -1.48 9.49 -0.83
N LYS A 72 -1.97 9.67 0.40
CA LYS A 72 -1.90 10.96 1.11
C LYS A 72 -0.47 11.43 1.36
N VAL A 73 0.42 10.51 1.73
CA VAL A 73 1.83 10.83 1.94
C VAL A 73 2.48 11.27 0.62
N MET A 74 2.16 10.59 -0.49
CA MET A 74 2.65 10.94 -1.83
C MET A 74 2.07 12.28 -2.32
N GLU A 75 0.80 12.55 -2.07
CA GLU A 75 0.16 13.84 -2.37
C GLU A 75 0.81 14.99 -1.60
N SER A 76 1.28 14.73 -0.37
CA SER A 76 1.94 15.74 0.47
C SER A 76 3.31 16.17 -0.07
N ILE A 77 3.95 15.33 -0.89
CA ILE A 77 5.23 15.63 -1.55
C ILE A 77 5.05 15.97 -3.04
N ASP A 78 3.83 16.29 -3.47
CA ASP A 78 3.47 16.60 -4.87
C ASP A 78 3.73 15.46 -5.87
N ARG A 79 3.88 14.20 -5.40
CA ARG A 79 4.08 13.02 -6.25
C ARG A 79 2.78 12.31 -6.54
N GLN A 80 1.92 12.96 -7.32
CA GLN A 80 0.60 12.43 -7.65
C GLN A 80 0.67 11.14 -8.46
N ASP A 81 1.72 10.95 -9.28
CA ASP A 81 1.96 9.69 -10.02
C ASP A 81 2.00 8.47 -9.10
N PHE A 82 2.66 8.59 -7.95
CA PHE A 82 2.73 7.50 -6.97
C PHE A 82 1.47 7.36 -6.14
N ALA A 83 0.74 8.46 -5.92
CA ALA A 83 -0.54 8.42 -5.24
C ALA A 83 -1.59 7.64 -6.06
N ASP A 84 -1.60 7.85 -7.39
CA ASP A 84 -2.50 7.14 -8.30
C ASP A 84 -2.15 5.64 -8.35
N ALA A 85 -0.88 5.30 -8.55
CA ALA A 85 -0.41 3.93 -8.54
C ALA A 85 -0.72 3.19 -7.21
N ALA A 86 -0.63 3.90 -6.08
CA ALA A 86 -1.03 3.36 -4.78
C ALA A 86 -2.52 3.01 -4.74
N ASN A 87 -3.37 3.88 -5.29
CA ASN A 87 -4.81 3.68 -5.33
C ASN A 87 -5.19 2.52 -6.27
N GLU A 88 -4.56 2.42 -7.43
CA GLU A 88 -4.76 1.29 -8.36
C GLU A 88 -4.44 -0.06 -7.70
N ILE A 89 -3.32 -0.16 -6.98
CA ILE A 89 -2.94 -1.40 -6.27
C ILE A 89 -3.96 -1.71 -5.16
N ALA A 90 -4.42 -0.71 -4.42
CA ALA A 90 -5.43 -0.89 -3.38
C ALA A 90 -6.76 -1.38 -3.97
N GLU A 91 -7.17 -0.82 -5.10
CA GLU A 91 -8.36 -1.25 -5.82
C GLU A 91 -8.24 -2.69 -6.30
N GLN A 92 -7.12 -3.06 -6.93
CA GLN A 92 -6.86 -4.44 -7.36
C GLN A 92 -6.91 -5.43 -6.18
N GLU A 93 -6.30 -5.10 -5.04
CA GLU A 93 -6.37 -5.95 -3.86
C GLU A 93 -7.80 -6.02 -3.29
N ARG A 94 -8.54 -4.92 -3.30
CA ARG A 94 -9.95 -4.86 -2.87
C ARG A 94 -10.83 -5.72 -3.76
N GLU A 95 -10.68 -5.63 -5.07
CA GLU A 95 -11.41 -6.47 -6.03
C GLU A 95 -11.06 -7.95 -5.86
N ALA A 96 -9.79 -8.29 -5.65
CA ALA A 96 -9.36 -9.65 -5.38
C ALA A 96 -10.02 -10.23 -4.10
N LEU A 97 -10.16 -9.40 -3.06
CA LEU A 97 -10.86 -9.76 -1.82
C LEU A 97 -12.36 -10.00 -2.05
N VAL A 98 -13.00 -9.22 -2.93
CA VAL A 98 -14.43 -9.39 -3.28
C VAL A 98 -14.65 -10.65 -4.11
N LYS A 99 -13.82 -10.88 -5.14
CA LYS A 99 -13.92 -12.03 -6.04
C LYS A 99 -13.66 -13.36 -5.33
N GLY A 100 -12.80 -13.37 -4.30
CA GLY A 100 -12.54 -14.55 -3.47
C GLY A 100 -13.75 -15.03 -2.63
N LYS A 101 -14.68 -14.13 -2.28
CA LYS A 101 -15.88 -14.47 -1.51
C LYS A 101 -17.01 -15.10 -2.33
N ALA A 102 -17.01 -14.91 -3.65
CA ALA A 102 -18.08 -15.41 -4.52
C ALA A 102 -18.07 -16.93 -4.76
N LYS A 103 -17.03 -17.65 -4.31
CA LYS A 103 -16.87 -19.10 -4.56
C LYS A 103 -17.12 -19.99 -3.35
N GLN A 104 -17.64 -19.44 -2.25
CA GLN A 104 -17.84 -20.17 -0.99
C GLN A 104 -19.28 -20.12 -0.44
N ASP A 105 -20.30 -19.92 -1.29
CA ASP A 105 -21.72 -20.04 -0.87
C ASP A 105 -22.52 -21.09 -1.67
N ASP A 106 -21.94 -21.73 -2.69
CA ASP A 106 -22.66 -22.71 -3.54
C ASP A 106 -22.62 -24.16 -2.98
N ASN A 107 -22.56 -24.35 -1.66
CA ASN A 107 -22.66 -25.69 -1.06
C ASN A 107 -23.67 -25.77 0.09
N ARG A 108 -24.83 -25.09 -0.05
CA ARG A 108 -26.05 -25.50 0.66
C ARG A 108 -26.71 -26.65 -0.12
N LYS A 109 -26.18 -27.85 0.13
CA LYS A 109 -26.86 -29.16 0.19
C LYS A 109 -28.32 -29.18 -0.35
N PRO A 110 -28.62 -29.81 -1.49
CA PRO A 110 -29.95 -30.36 -1.69
C PRO A 110 -30.08 -31.58 -0.77
N SER A 111 -30.79 -31.40 0.35
CA SER A 111 -31.38 -32.52 1.08
C SER A 111 -32.46 -33.12 0.19
N SER A 112 -32.10 -34.12 -0.61
CA SER A 112 -33.06 -35.03 -1.22
C SER A 112 -33.10 -36.27 -0.34
N GLY A 113 -34.13 -36.36 0.51
CA GLY A 113 -34.50 -37.58 1.19
C GLY A 113 -35.33 -38.43 0.24
N ASP A 114 -35.01 -39.72 0.19
CA ASP A 114 -35.89 -40.81 -0.22
C ASP A 114 -35.76 -41.92 0.83
#